data_AF-A0A101XVK4-F1
#
_entry.id   AF-A0A101XVK4-F1
#
_cell.length_a   1.000
_cell.length_b   1.000
_cell.length_c   1.000
_cell.angle_alpha   90.00
_cell.angle_beta   90.00
_cell.angle_gamma   90.00
#
_symmetry.space_group_name_H-M   'P 1'
#
loop_
_entity.id
_entity.type
_entity.pdbx_description
1 polymer ?
#
loop_
_entity_poly.entity_id
_entity_poly.type
_entity_poly.pdbx_seq_one_letter_code
_entity_poly.pdbx_strand_id
1 'polypeptide(L)'
;MSDLFKKAISLGVGLTIVSKEKVEKVVDELVKRGELAPTESRALIDRLVERGEEERGAFKTAVQEQVQRVLKDLKVPVQSDIAGLEARIAVLERRVAELEGASADAAPAPVSDSPGSTEELITDTRTD
;
A
#
# COMPACT_ATOMS: atom_id res chain seq x y z
N MET A 1 -15.36 44.72 4.29
CA MET A 1 -14.02 44.12 4.07
C MET A 1 -13.47 43.43 5.33
N SER A 2 -13.75 43.92 6.55
CA SER A 2 -13.36 43.28 7.83
C SER A 2 -13.94 41.89 8.05
N ASP A 3 -15.11 41.58 7.47
CA ASP A 3 -15.74 40.28 7.66
C ASP A 3 -15.08 39.15 6.89
N LEU A 4 -14.35 39.44 5.80
CA LEU A 4 -13.59 38.42 5.08
C LEU A 4 -12.28 38.09 5.82
N PHE A 5 -11.68 39.04 6.54
CA PHE A 5 -10.55 38.78 7.44
C PHE A 5 -11.01 38.08 8.71
N LYS A 6 -12.16 38.46 9.29
CA LYS A 6 -12.79 37.69 10.37
C LYS A 6 -13.15 36.28 9.91
N LYS A 7 -13.73 36.11 8.70
CA LYS A 7 -14.04 34.78 8.13
C LYS A 7 -12.81 34.00 7.71
N ALA A 8 -11.75 34.62 7.22
CA ALA A 8 -10.47 33.97 6.92
C ALA A 8 -9.67 33.66 8.20
N ILE A 9 -9.86 34.40 9.30
CA ILE A 9 -9.47 33.96 10.64
C ILE A 9 -10.36 32.80 11.10
N SER A 10 -11.66 32.87 10.81
CA SER A 10 -12.65 31.83 11.17
C SER A 10 -12.49 30.54 10.36
N LEU A 11 -11.88 30.60 9.16
CA LEU A 11 -11.71 29.48 8.23
C LEU A 11 -10.24 29.11 7.97
N GLY A 12 -9.30 30.02 8.20
CA GLY A 12 -7.91 29.94 7.71
C GLY A 12 -6.82 30.02 8.79
N VAL A 13 -7.15 30.38 10.04
CA VAL A 13 -6.21 30.23 11.17
C VAL A 13 -6.24 28.79 11.73
N GLY A 14 -7.18 27.95 11.27
CA GLY A 14 -7.35 26.59 11.78
C GLY A 14 -6.46 25.50 11.16
N LEU A 15 -5.73 25.78 10.07
CA LEU A 15 -4.97 24.73 9.35
C LEU A 15 -3.48 25.04 9.15
N THR A 16 -2.99 26.22 9.55
CA THR A 16 -1.55 26.44 9.55
C THR A 16 -0.96 25.75 10.77
N ILE A 17 0.05 24.90 10.57
CA ILE A 17 0.86 24.34 11.65
C ILE A 17 1.24 25.49 12.61
N VAL A 18 0.78 25.43 13.86
CA VAL A 18 1.20 26.40 14.88
C VAL A 18 2.62 25.97 15.27
N SER A 19 3.60 26.77 14.86
CA SER A 19 5.01 26.53 15.19
C SER A 19 5.38 27.21 16.51
N LYS A 20 6.44 26.74 17.16
CA LYS A 20 6.94 27.31 18.41
C LYS A 20 7.17 28.82 18.31
N GLU A 21 7.74 29.28 17.20
CA GLU A 21 8.01 30.70 16.96
C GLU A 21 6.74 31.56 16.89
N LYS A 22 5.61 30.98 16.45
CA LYS A 22 4.31 31.69 16.49
C LYS A 22 3.78 31.77 17.91
N VAL A 23 3.91 30.71 18.70
CA VAL A 23 3.51 30.70 20.11
C VAL A 23 4.33 31.73 20.88
N GLU A 24 5.64 31.76 20.69
CA GLU A 24 6.54 32.75 21.31
C GLU A 24 6.11 34.18 21.00
N LYS A 25 5.85 34.51 19.73
CA LYS A 25 5.40 35.85 19.33
C LYS A 25 4.09 36.27 20.00
N VAL A 26 3.11 35.37 20.07
CA VAL A 26 1.82 35.67 20.71
C VAL A 26 2.00 35.88 22.21
N VAL A 27 2.80 35.04 22.86
CA VAL A 27 3.08 35.17 24.30
C VAL A 27 3.88 36.45 24.58
N ASP A 28 4.84 36.81 23.74
CA ASP A 28 5.60 38.04 23.86
C ASP A 28 4.74 39.29 23.69
N GLU A 29 3.72 39.25 22.81
CA GLU A 29 2.72 40.32 22.69
C GLU A 29 1.90 40.46 23.97
N LEU A 30 1.51 39.36 24.62
CA LEU A 30 0.81 39.39 25.91
C LEU A 30 1.67 40.03 27.00
N VAL A 31 2.97 39.73 27.03
CA VAL A 31 3.92 40.37 27.96
C VAL A 31 4.04 41.87 27.69
N LYS A 32 4.20 42.27 26.42
CA LYS A 32 4.28 43.69 26.03
C LYS A 32 3.04 44.48 26.38
N ARG A 33 1.88 43.85 26.36
CA ARG A 33 0.59 44.44 26.76
C ARG A 33 0.40 44.50 28.28
N GLY A 34 1.33 43.92 29.06
CA GLY A 34 1.24 43.83 30.52
C GLY A 34 0.23 42.79 30.99
N GLU A 35 -0.29 41.96 30.09
CA GLU A 35 -1.28 40.91 30.38
C GLU A 35 -0.60 39.63 30.93
N LEU A 36 0.73 39.51 30.79
CA LEU A 36 1.52 38.40 31.30
C LEU A 36 2.86 38.88 31.86
N ALA A 37 3.28 38.32 33.01
CA ALA A 37 4.57 38.64 33.58
C ALA A 37 5.73 38.05 32.72
N PRO A 38 6.83 38.78 32.50
CA PRO A 38 7.99 38.27 31.75
C PRO A 38 8.60 36.99 32.34
N THR A 39 8.44 36.78 33.64
CA THR A 39 8.90 35.57 34.34
C THR A 39 8.04 34.34 34.05
N GLU A 40 6.79 34.53 33.62
CA GLU A 40 5.83 33.45 33.37
C GLU A 40 5.70 33.09 31.89
N SER A 41 6.20 33.93 30.99
CA SER A 41 6.10 33.75 29.54
C SER A 41 6.72 32.45 29.05
N ARG A 42 7.94 32.14 29.50
CA ARG A 42 8.67 30.92 29.11
C ARG A 42 7.91 29.66 29.53
N ALA A 43 7.45 29.62 30.78
CA ALA A 43 6.68 28.48 31.28
C ALA A 43 5.35 28.29 30.53
N LEU A 44 4.73 29.38 30.06
CA LEU A 44 3.53 29.30 29.24
C LEU A 44 3.83 28.78 27.83
N ILE A 45 4.90 29.25 27.20
CA ILE A 45 5.35 28.77 25.88
C ILE A 45 5.62 27.27 25.94
N ASP A 46 6.41 26.82 26.91
CA ASP A 46 6.80 25.41 27.03
C ASP A 46 5.57 24.51 27.22
N ARG A 47 4.63 24.89 28.11
CA ARG A 47 3.38 24.15 28.30
C ARG A 47 2.49 24.10 27.05
N LEU A 48 2.41 25.20 26.30
CA LEU A 48 1.62 25.26 25.06
C LEU A 48 2.23 24.39 23.96
N VAL A 49 3.55 24.37 23.86
CA VAL A 49 4.27 23.54 22.89
C VAL A 49 4.12 22.06 23.25
N GLU A 50 4.42 21.68 24.49
CA GLU A 50 4.33 20.30 24.98
C GLU A 50 2.92 19.74 24.80
N ARG A 51 1.91 20.47 25.25
CA ARG A 51 0.50 20.07 25.07
C ARG A 51 0.12 19.99 23.60
N GLY A 52 0.61 20.91 22.77
CA GLY A 52 0.38 20.90 21.33
C GLY A 52 0.97 19.67 20.64
N GLU A 53 2.15 19.21 21.08
CA GLU A 53 2.78 17.99 20.57
C GLU A 53 1.98 16.73 20.94
N GLU A 54 1.53 16.63 22.20
CA GLU A 54 0.67 15.53 22.67
C GLU A 54 -0.66 15.46 21.90
N GLU A 55 -1.38 16.58 21.82
CA GLU A 55 -2.67 16.65 21.11
C GLU A 55 -2.51 16.38 19.62
N ARG A 56 -1.40 16.81 19.00
CA ARG A 56 -1.08 16.52 17.60
C ARG A 56 -0.81 15.05 17.36
N GLY A 57 -0.15 14.36 18.30
CA GLY A 57 0.06 12.91 18.24
C GLY A 57 -1.27 12.15 18.25
N ALA A 58 -2.14 12.46 19.21
CA ALA A 58 -3.47 11.86 19.31
C ALA A 58 -4.33 12.14 18.06
N PHE A 59 -4.31 13.38 17.57
CA PHE A 59 -5.02 13.78 16.35
C PHE A 59 -4.51 13.01 15.13
N LYS A 60 -3.18 12.88 14.96
CA LYS A 60 -2.58 12.12 13.85
C LYS A 60 -3.05 10.67 13.86
N THR A 61 -3.05 10.02 15.04
CA THR A 61 -3.53 8.65 15.19
C THR A 61 -5.01 8.54 14.82
N ALA A 62 -5.86 9.43 15.33
CA ALA A 62 -7.29 9.42 15.03
C ALA A 62 -7.58 9.61 13.53
N VAL A 63 -6.87 10.53 12.88
CA VAL A 63 -6.97 10.74 11.42
C VAL A 63 -6.50 9.51 10.66
N GLN A 64 -5.36 8.92 11.06
CA GLN A 64 -4.83 7.73 10.41
C GLN A 64 -5.77 6.53 10.54
N GLU A 65 -6.39 6.33 11.71
CA GLU A 65 -7.41 5.31 11.91
C GLU A 65 -8.65 5.56 11.05
N GLN A 66 -9.15 6.80 11.01
CA GLN A 66 -10.31 7.15 10.22
C GLN A 66 -10.07 6.93 8.72
N VAL A 67 -8.90 7.34 8.23
CA VAL A 67 -8.47 7.09 6.85
C VAL A 67 -8.38 5.59 6.58
N GLN A 68 -7.75 4.81 7.46
CA GLN A 68 -7.69 3.35 7.31
C GLN A 68 -9.08 2.69 7.26
N ARG A 69 -10.02 3.13 8.11
CA ARG A 69 -11.41 2.64 8.07
C ARG A 69 -12.07 2.91 6.73
N VAL A 70 -11.96 4.15 6.22
CA VAL A 70 -12.51 4.52 4.92
C VAL A 70 -11.88 3.72 3.78
N LEU A 71 -10.56 3.54 3.77
CA LEU A 71 -9.90 2.70 2.75
C LEU A 71 -10.38 1.25 2.80
N LYS A 72 -10.57 0.72 4.01
CA LYS A 72 -11.10 -0.64 4.21
C LYS A 72 -12.53 -0.77 3.70
N ASP A 73 -13.39 0.20 3.98
CA ASP A 73 -14.78 0.22 3.53
C ASP A 73 -14.89 0.33 2.00
N LEU A 74 -14.01 1.14 1.40
CA LEU A 74 -13.87 1.26 -0.06
C LEU A 74 -13.17 0.05 -0.71
N LYS A 75 -12.79 -0.96 0.08
CA LYS A 75 -12.07 -2.17 -0.35
C LYS A 75 -10.80 -1.86 -1.15
N VAL A 76 -10.10 -0.79 -0.77
CA VAL A 76 -8.82 -0.44 -1.38
C VAL A 76 -7.79 -1.48 -0.96
N PRO A 77 -7.20 -2.24 -1.89
CA PRO A 77 -6.20 -3.25 -1.54
C PRO A 77 -4.94 -2.56 -1.00
N VAL A 78 -4.40 -3.10 0.08
CA VAL A 78 -3.10 -2.65 0.61
C VAL A 78 -1.95 -3.42 -0.07
N GLN A 79 -0.73 -2.89 0.01
CA GLN A 79 0.44 -3.53 -0.63
C GLN A 79 0.63 -4.99 -0.21
N SER A 80 0.29 -5.35 1.03
CA SER A 80 0.35 -6.74 1.50
C SER A 80 -0.62 -7.66 0.77
N ASP A 81 -1.80 -7.15 0.40
CA ASP A 81 -2.79 -7.94 -0.34
C ASP A 81 -2.28 -8.24 -1.76
N ILE A 82 -1.65 -7.24 -2.38
CA ILE A 82 -1.03 -7.37 -3.71
C ILE A 82 0.12 -8.38 -3.66
N ALA A 83 1.05 -8.24 -2.71
CA ALA A 83 2.15 -9.18 -2.54
C ALA A 83 1.66 -10.63 -2.28
N GLY A 84 0.57 -10.79 -1.52
CA GLY A 84 -0.07 -12.08 -1.30
C GLY A 84 -0.66 -12.69 -2.58
N LEU A 85 -1.23 -11.86 -3.46
CA LEU A 85 -1.72 -12.29 -4.76
C LEU A 85 -0.56 -12.66 -5.70
N GLU A 86 0.49 -11.87 -5.76
CA GLU A 86 1.70 -12.16 -6.56
C GLU A 86 2.32 -13.50 -6.15
N ALA A 87 2.45 -13.78 -4.85
CA ALA A 87 2.97 -15.05 -4.36
C ALA A 87 2.07 -16.24 -4.76
N ARG A 88 0.75 -16.07 -4.70
CA ARG A 88 -0.21 -17.10 -5.14
C ARG A 88 -0.13 -17.34 -6.64
N ILE A 89 0.00 -16.28 -7.43
CA ILE A 89 0.19 -16.37 -8.88
C ILE A 89 1.47 -17.14 -9.18
N ALA A 90 2.60 -16.80 -8.56
CA ALA A 90 3.86 -17.51 -8.77
C ALA A 90 3.78 -19.01 -8.43
N VAL A 91 3.04 -19.40 -7.38
CA VAL A 91 2.80 -20.80 -7.03
C VAL A 91 1.92 -21.49 -8.07
N LEU A 92 0.86 -20.82 -8.54
CA LEU A 92 -0.02 -21.37 -9.56
C LEU A 92 0.71 -21.55 -10.89
N GLU A 93 1.51 -20.57 -11.30
CA GLU A 93 2.34 -20.63 -12.51
C GLU A 93 3.29 -21.84 -12.47
N ARG A 94 3.96 -22.10 -11.33
CA ARG A 94 4.80 -23.29 -11.16
C ARG A 94 4.02 -24.58 -11.30
N ARG A 95 2.86 -24.68 -10.64
CA ARG A 95 2.02 -25.88 -10.70
C ARG A 95 1.48 -26.15 -12.11
N VAL A 96 1.12 -25.09 -12.84
CA VAL A 96 0.69 -25.21 -14.24
C VAL A 96 1.86 -25.72 -15.08
N ALA A 97 3.06 -25.16 -14.94
CA ALA A 97 4.24 -25.62 -15.65
C ALA A 97 4.59 -27.10 -15.36
N GLU A 98 4.44 -27.55 -14.12
CA GLU A 98 4.63 -28.96 -13.73
C GLU A 98 3.57 -29.88 -14.37
N LEU A 99 2.31 -29.45 -14.41
CA LEU A 99 1.21 -30.24 -14.99
C LEU A 99 1.26 -30.29 -16.52
N GLU A 100 1.62 -29.18 -17.16
CA GLU A 100 1.85 -29.11 -18.61
C GLU A 100 3.09 -29.92 -19.00
N GLY A 101 4.16 -29.86 -18.19
CA GLY A 101 5.34 -30.72 -18.34
C GLY A 101 5.03 -32.21 -18.16
N ALA A 102 4.17 -32.56 -17.20
CA ALA A 102 3.73 -33.94 -16.98
C ALA A 102 2.76 -34.45 -18.05
N SER A 103 2.00 -33.56 -18.70
CA SER A 103 1.09 -33.92 -19.80
C SER A 103 1.81 -34.17 -21.13
N ALA A 104 3.05 -33.69 -21.29
CA ALA A 104 3.90 -34.03 -22.43
C ALA A 104 4.49 -35.45 -22.36
N ASP A 105 4.51 -36.07 -21.17
CA ASP A 105 5.08 -37.41 -20.92
C ASP A 105 4.01 -38.53 -20.95
N ALA A 106 2.73 -38.18 -21.14
CA ALA A 106 1.62 -39.13 -21.20
C ALA A 106 1.00 -39.20 -22.62
N ALA A 107 1.51 -40.15 -23.42
CA ALA A 107 0.99 -40.73 -24.68
C ALA A 107 1.55 -40.17 -26.01
N PRO A 108 1.87 -41.03 -27.01
CA PRO A 108 1.26 -42.35 -27.23
C PRO A 108 2.19 -43.55 -27.02
N ALA A 109 1.58 -44.62 -26.50
CA ALA A 109 2.13 -45.96 -26.46
C ALA A 109 2.62 -46.40 -27.86
N PRO A 110 3.73 -47.16 -27.95
CA PRO A 110 4.23 -47.64 -29.21
C PRO A 110 3.22 -48.61 -29.82
N VAL A 111 2.85 -48.36 -31.07
CA VAL A 111 2.28 -49.37 -31.95
C VAL A 111 3.22 -50.57 -31.96
N SER A 112 2.84 -51.65 -31.26
CA SER A 112 3.58 -52.90 -31.34
C SER A 112 3.18 -53.56 -32.65
N ASP A 113 3.94 -53.25 -33.69
CA ASP A 113 4.01 -54.03 -34.92
C ASP A 113 4.48 -55.44 -34.52
N SER A 114 3.62 -56.45 -34.66
CA SER A 114 4.01 -57.85 -34.46
C SER A 114 4.71 -58.36 -35.72
N PRO A 115 5.93 -58.90 -35.64
CA PRO A 115 6.55 -59.56 -36.79
C PRO A 115 6.04 -61.00 -36.88
N GLY A 116 5.08 -61.22 -37.77
CA GLY A 116 4.64 -62.56 -38.18
C GLY A 116 5.31 -62.94 -39.50
N SER A 117 6.38 -63.74 -39.41
CA SER A 117 7.09 -64.36 -40.51
C SER A 117 6.19 -65.21 -41.42
N THR A 118 6.26 -64.96 -42.73
CA THR A 118 6.16 -66.03 -43.74
C THR A 118 7.14 -65.73 -44.86
N GLU A 119 8.13 -66.60 -44.99
CA GLU A 119 8.92 -66.78 -46.21
C GLU A 119 7.98 -67.04 -47.39
N GLU A 120 8.21 -66.39 -48.53
CA GLU A 120 8.34 -67.14 -49.78
C GLU A 120 9.14 -66.34 -50.80
N LEU A 121 10.38 -66.81 -50.95
CA LEU A 121 11.22 -66.71 -52.13
C LEU A 121 10.39 -67.14 -53.36
N ILE A 122 10.41 -66.38 -54.45
CA ILE A 122 10.71 -66.82 -55.83
C ILE A 122 10.81 -65.54 -56.68
N THR A 123 12.02 -65.24 -57.10
CA THR A 123 12.28 -64.41 -58.28
C THR A 123 12.06 -65.23 -59.55
N ASP A 124 11.68 -64.51 -60.60
CA ASP A 124 11.93 -64.82 -62.02
C ASP A 124 10.76 -65.39 -62.83
N THR A 125 10.26 -64.56 -63.76
CA THR A 125 10.08 -64.81 -65.21
C THR A 125 9.02 -63.81 -65.74
N ARG A 126 9.40 -62.87 -66.62
CA ARG A 126 9.39 -62.99 -68.08
C ARG A 126 8.05 -62.54 -68.71
N THR A 127 8.10 -61.40 -69.40
CA THR A 127 7.57 -61.17 -70.76
C THR A 127 6.14 -61.68 -71.06
N ASP A 128 5.15 -60.79 -71.11
CA ASP A 128 4.50 -60.20 -72.31
C ASP A 128 3.32 -59.31 -71.85
#